data_AF-A0A2T2VZC9-F1
#
_entry.id   AF-A0A2T2VZC9-F1
#
_cell.length_a   1.000
_cell.length_b   1.000
_cell.length_c   1.000
_cell.angle_alpha   90.00
_cell.angle_beta   90.00
_cell.angle_gamma   90.00
#
_symmetry.space_group_name_H-M   'P 1'
#
loop_
_entity.id
_entity.type
_entity.pdbx_description
1 polymer ?
#
loop_
_entity_poly.entity_id
_entity_poly.type
_entity_poly.pdbx_seq_one_letter_code
_entity_poly.pdbx_strand_id
1 'polypeptide(L)'
;MRSAIWQPPTLRQDNAEDGDRRATWLELFYDLVFVATISQLSHYLSEHLSWAGVLGFGLFFVPIWWCWVGATFYATRFDADGVFDRLFAFVEMVIVAAMAVHVHHGLGGGDVGFALCYAAFRGLLVLQYQIAGYYNPTTKGLVSRYSLGFGLSVLLWLGSVFVPTPWRYLLWMAGLLIDLGTPLTAGRLVVQVPPSFTHVPERVGLFTIIVLGEAVVGVVRGLGNLDWTLAAEMTAVLGLAIAFCLWWLYFDSVDGSPLRSMR
;
A
#
# COMPACT_ATOMS: atom_id res chain seq x y z
N MET A 1 29.59 -3.53 18.85
CA MET A 1 28.86 -2.24 18.77
C MET A 1 28.20 -2.16 17.40
N ARG A 2 26.89 -2.43 17.32
CA ARG A 2 26.12 -2.18 16.09
C ARG A 2 25.97 -0.65 15.97
N SER A 3 26.47 -0.03 14.92
CA SER A 3 26.36 1.42 14.77
C SER A 3 24.91 1.76 14.40
N ALA A 4 24.40 2.90 14.88
CA ALA A 4 23.06 3.40 14.52
C ALA A 4 22.86 3.59 13.00
N ILE A 5 23.94 3.55 12.22
CA ILE A 5 23.97 3.77 10.79
C ILE A 5 23.43 2.56 10.03
N TRP A 6 23.88 1.34 10.34
CA TRP A 6 23.45 0.12 9.63
C TRP A 6 23.08 -0.98 10.61
N GLN A 7 21.83 -1.42 10.54
CA GLN A 7 21.37 -2.64 11.19
C GLN A 7 20.92 -3.61 10.10
N PRO A 8 21.46 -4.83 10.04
CA PRO A 8 21.00 -5.79 9.05
C PRO A 8 19.53 -6.12 9.33
N PRO A 9 18.67 -6.22 8.30
CA PRO A 9 17.29 -6.60 8.48
C PRO A 9 17.25 -7.98 9.13
N THR A 10 16.72 -8.06 10.35
CA THR A 10 16.59 -9.33 11.08
C THR A 10 15.15 -9.80 11.03
N LEU A 11 14.93 -11.12 10.99
CA LEU A 11 13.58 -11.65 11.09
C LEU A 11 12.93 -11.19 12.39
N ARG A 12 11.72 -10.63 12.27
CA ARG A 12 10.92 -10.24 13.42
C ARG A 12 10.48 -11.51 14.15
N GLN A 13 10.80 -11.61 15.43
CA GLN A 13 10.32 -12.68 16.30
C GLN A 13 9.16 -12.13 17.12
N ASP A 14 7.94 -12.63 16.89
CA ASP A 14 6.78 -12.34 17.75
C ASP A 14 7.01 -13.05 19.11
N ASN A 15 7.87 -12.50 19.98
CA ASN A 15 8.05 -13.00 21.33
C ASN A 15 6.88 -12.53 22.20
N ALA A 16 6.36 -13.40 23.07
CA ALA A 16 5.25 -13.09 23.97
C ALA A 16 5.53 -11.93 24.95
N GLU A 17 6.79 -11.52 25.10
CA GLU A 17 7.22 -10.35 25.88
C GLU A 17 7.13 -9.02 25.10
N ASP A 18 7.01 -9.06 23.77
CA ASP A 18 6.82 -7.87 22.91
C ASP A 18 5.34 -7.45 22.88
N GLY A 19 4.67 -7.60 24.03
CA GLY A 19 3.31 -7.16 24.25
C GLY A 19 3.22 -5.65 24.04
N ASP A 20 2.33 -5.24 23.14
CA ASP A 20 1.88 -3.85 22.99
C ASP A 20 2.87 -2.89 22.31
N ARG A 21 3.82 -3.38 21.48
CA ARG A 21 4.64 -2.49 20.65
C ARG A 21 3.80 -1.87 19.53
N ARG A 22 3.24 -0.69 19.82
CA ARG A 22 2.40 0.07 18.88
C ARG A 22 3.15 0.47 17.62
N ALA A 23 2.39 0.69 16.54
CA ALA A 23 2.91 1.22 15.29
C ALA A 23 3.80 2.44 15.53
N THR A 24 4.95 2.46 14.84
CA THR A 24 5.93 3.53 14.98
C THR A 24 5.43 4.82 14.31
N TRP A 25 5.95 5.98 14.76
CA TRP A 25 5.64 7.26 14.11
C TRP A 25 6.00 7.30 12.63
N LEU A 26 7.05 6.59 12.22
CA LEU A 26 7.45 6.48 10.82
C LEU A 26 6.42 5.71 10.00
N GLU A 27 5.91 4.60 10.53
CA GLU A 27 4.86 3.79 9.90
C GLU A 27 3.56 4.59 9.73
N LEU A 28 3.18 5.41 10.71
CA LEU A 28 2.03 6.32 10.60
C LEU A 28 2.26 7.41 9.55
N PHE A 29 3.45 8.01 9.52
CA PHE A 29 3.80 9.01 8.51
C PHE A 29 3.81 8.41 7.10
N TYR A 30 4.31 7.18 6.96
CA TYR A 30 4.30 6.43 5.71
C TYR A 30 2.86 6.20 5.20
N ASP A 31 1.95 5.79 6.07
CA ASP A 31 0.53 5.61 5.72
C ASP A 31 -0.12 6.91 5.26
N LEU A 32 0.23 8.04 5.88
CA LEU A 32 -0.29 9.35 5.49
C LEU A 32 0.08 9.70 4.04
N VAL A 33 1.29 9.37 3.60
CA VAL A 33 1.73 9.58 2.21
C VAL A 33 0.90 8.73 1.24
N PHE A 34 0.62 7.48 1.59
CA PHE A 34 -0.27 6.63 0.78
C PHE A 34 -1.71 7.15 0.74
N VAL A 35 -2.23 7.64 1.87
CA VAL A 35 -3.58 8.22 1.93
C VAL A 35 -3.65 9.50 1.10
N ALA A 36 -2.61 10.34 1.09
CA ALA A 36 -2.55 11.49 0.19
C ALA A 36 -2.63 11.08 -1.29
N THR A 37 -1.98 9.97 -1.68
CA THR A 37 -2.09 9.41 -3.04
C THR A 37 -3.50 8.88 -3.32
N ILE A 38 -4.15 8.23 -2.35
CA ILE A 38 -5.55 7.76 -2.48
C ILE A 38 -6.53 8.94 -2.55
N SER A 39 -6.26 10.05 -1.86
CA SER A 39 -7.02 11.29 -1.97
C SER A 39 -6.99 11.81 -3.41
N GLN A 40 -5.82 11.82 -4.06
CA GLN A 40 -5.71 12.22 -5.46
C GLN A 40 -6.46 11.28 -6.42
N LEU A 41 -6.46 9.97 -6.15
CA LEU A 41 -7.29 9.03 -6.89
C LEU A 41 -8.79 9.28 -6.69
N SER A 42 -9.19 9.64 -5.48
CA SER A 42 -10.59 9.97 -5.16
C SER A 42 -11.04 11.22 -5.92
N HIS A 43 -10.16 12.21 -6.03
CA HIS A 43 -10.42 13.40 -6.82
C HIS A 43 -10.50 13.08 -8.33
N TYR A 44 -9.55 12.28 -8.85
CA TYR A 44 -9.61 11.78 -10.24
C TYR A 44 -10.96 11.11 -10.54
N LEU A 45 -11.43 10.22 -9.66
CA LEU A 45 -12.71 9.53 -9.84
C LEU A 45 -13.91 10.50 -9.78
N SER A 46 -13.85 11.53 -8.92
CA SER A 46 -14.91 12.54 -8.80
C SER A 46 -15.10 13.37 -10.07
N GLU A 47 -14.03 13.59 -10.84
CA GLU A 47 -14.07 14.28 -12.13
C GLU A 47 -14.51 13.36 -13.29
N HIS A 48 -14.42 12.04 -13.09
CA HIS A 48 -14.64 11.03 -14.14
C HIS A 48 -15.72 10.02 -13.71
N LEU A 49 -16.91 10.49 -13.35
CA LEU A 49 -18.05 9.66 -12.93
C LEU A 49 -18.68 8.86 -14.10
N SER A 50 -17.95 7.86 -14.58
CA SER A 50 -18.36 6.94 -15.64
C SER A 50 -17.73 5.57 -15.43
N TRP A 51 -18.24 4.54 -16.11
CA TRP A 51 -17.62 3.21 -16.07
C TRP A 51 -16.15 3.22 -16.51
N ALA A 52 -15.81 4.04 -17.50
CA ALA A 52 -14.42 4.20 -17.93
C ALA A 52 -13.55 4.85 -16.85
N GLY A 53 -14.06 5.85 -16.13
CA GLY A 53 -13.37 6.48 -15.01
C GLY A 53 -13.18 5.54 -13.83
N VAL A 54 -14.18 4.69 -13.52
CA VAL A 54 -14.06 3.64 -12.50
C VAL A 54 -12.97 2.62 -12.88
N LEU A 55 -12.91 2.20 -14.15
CA LEU A 55 -11.84 1.31 -14.62
C LEU A 55 -10.47 1.98 -14.55
N GLY A 56 -10.37 3.26 -14.94
CA GLY A 56 -9.13 4.04 -14.84
C GLY A 56 -8.66 4.22 -13.39
N PHE A 57 -9.60 4.53 -12.48
CA PHE A 57 -9.34 4.55 -11.05
C PHE A 57 -8.79 3.21 -10.57
N GLY A 58 -9.44 2.09 -10.92
CA GLY A 58 -8.98 0.75 -10.54
C GLY A 58 -7.58 0.43 -11.07
N LEU A 59 -7.27 0.87 -12.29
CA LEU A 59 -5.98 0.63 -12.93
C LEU A 59 -4.82 1.34 -12.23
N PHE A 60 -5.07 2.46 -11.56
CA PHE A 60 -4.09 3.14 -10.71
C PHE A 60 -4.14 2.71 -9.24
N PHE A 61 -5.35 2.56 -8.69
CA PHE A 61 -5.60 2.22 -7.29
C PHE A 61 -5.01 0.87 -6.91
N VAL A 62 -5.25 -0.17 -7.71
CA VAL A 62 -4.76 -1.53 -7.42
C VAL A 62 -3.23 -1.57 -7.28
N PRO A 63 -2.42 -1.02 -8.21
CA PRO A 63 -0.98 -0.94 -8.02
C PRO A 63 -0.56 -0.15 -6.77
N ILE A 64 -1.17 1.02 -6.51
CA ILE A 64 -0.85 1.83 -5.31
C ILE A 64 -1.15 1.05 -4.03
N TRP A 65 -2.33 0.46 -3.94
CA TRP A 65 -2.71 -0.42 -2.83
C TRP A 65 -1.73 -1.57 -2.67
N TRP A 66 -1.33 -2.19 -3.78
CA TRP A 66 -0.40 -3.31 -3.76
C TRP A 66 1.02 -2.90 -3.34
N CYS A 67 1.45 -1.67 -3.61
CA CYS A 67 2.70 -1.10 -3.07
C CYS A 67 2.64 -1.01 -1.54
N TRP A 68 1.54 -0.47 -0.99
CA TRP A 68 1.34 -0.37 0.46
C TRP A 68 1.34 -1.75 1.14
N VAL A 69 0.61 -2.72 0.55
CA VAL A 69 0.61 -4.11 1.03
C VAL A 69 2.02 -4.69 1.02
N GLY A 70 2.75 -4.54 -0.08
CA GLY A 70 4.12 -5.04 -0.20
C GLY A 70 5.07 -4.49 0.86
N ALA A 71 5.05 -3.17 1.08
CA ALA A 71 5.87 -2.50 2.08
C ALA A 71 5.47 -2.89 3.51
N THR A 72 4.16 -2.95 3.80
CA THR A 72 3.65 -3.38 5.12
C THR A 72 4.07 -4.81 5.43
N PHE A 73 3.96 -5.73 4.47
CA PHE A 73 4.40 -7.12 4.64
C PHE A 73 5.92 -7.27 4.75
N TYR A 74 6.70 -6.35 4.19
CA TYR A 74 8.14 -6.32 4.39
C TYR A 74 8.48 -5.82 5.80
N ALA A 75 7.95 -4.67 6.21
CA ALA A 75 8.20 -4.04 7.51
C ALA A 75 7.70 -4.89 8.71
N THR A 76 6.62 -5.64 8.53
CA THR A 76 6.11 -6.55 9.57
C THR A 76 6.87 -7.87 9.64
N ARG A 77 7.67 -8.21 8.62
CA ARG A 77 8.46 -9.44 8.56
C ARG A 77 9.91 -9.23 9.00
N PHE A 78 10.47 -8.06 8.71
CA PHE A 78 11.84 -7.71 9.06
C PHE A 78 11.85 -6.54 10.04
N ASP A 79 12.49 -6.74 11.18
CA ASP A 79 12.76 -5.67 12.12
C ASP A 79 14.07 -5.00 11.72
N ALA A 80 13.99 -3.71 11.37
CA ALA A 80 15.11 -2.94 10.87
C ALA A 80 14.92 -1.45 11.21
N ASP A 81 15.49 -1.04 12.35
CA ASP A 81 15.38 0.33 12.89
C ASP A 81 16.54 1.25 12.45
N GLY A 82 17.31 0.86 11.42
CA GLY A 82 18.52 1.54 10.96
C GLY A 82 18.25 2.79 10.09
N VAL A 83 19.29 3.60 9.88
CA VAL A 83 19.20 4.79 9.00
C VAL A 83 18.88 4.39 7.55
N PHE A 84 19.38 3.26 7.08
CA PHE A 84 19.10 2.80 5.72
C PHE A 84 17.65 2.38 5.51
N ASP A 85 17.01 1.76 6.51
CA ASP A 85 15.59 1.42 6.44
C ASP A 85 14.71 2.67 6.36
N ARG A 86 15.07 3.69 7.15
CA ARG A 86 14.44 5.02 7.07
C ARG A 86 14.66 5.71 5.73
N LEU A 87 15.85 5.54 5.14
CA LEU A 87 16.15 6.08 3.82
C LEU A 87 15.37 5.36 2.73
N PHE A 88 15.25 4.03 2.79
CA PHE A 88 14.39 3.26 1.89
C PHE A 88 12.94 3.71 2.00
N ALA A 89 12.40 3.80 3.22
CA ALA A 89 11.05 4.31 3.45
C ALA A 89 10.86 5.73 2.88
N PHE A 90 11.86 6.60 3.04
CA PHE A 90 11.82 7.94 2.45
C PHE A 90 11.79 7.92 0.92
N VAL A 91 12.62 7.11 0.28
CA VAL A 91 12.63 6.96 -1.18
C VAL A 91 11.30 6.39 -1.68
N GLU A 92 10.75 5.39 -0.98
CA GLU A 92 9.41 4.85 -1.27
C GLU A 92 8.33 5.93 -1.18
N MET A 93 8.34 6.75 -0.12
CA MET A 93 7.40 7.87 0.03
C MET A 93 7.52 8.88 -1.11
N VAL A 94 8.74 9.22 -1.55
CA VAL A 94 8.96 10.10 -2.70
C VAL A 94 8.40 9.48 -3.99
N ILE A 95 8.61 8.18 -4.21
CA ILE A 95 8.08 7.48 -5.38
C ILE A 95 6.55 7.48 -5.35
N VAL A 96 5.93 7.21 -4.20
CA VAL A 96 4.47 7.20 -4.04
C VAL A 96 3.87 8.60 -4.23
N ALA A 97 4.53 9.64 -3.74
CA ALA A 97 4.12 11.02 -4.01
C ALA A 97 4.20 11.36 -5.51
N ALA A 98 5.24 10.89 -6.21
CA ALA A 98 5.35 11.04 -7.66
C ALA A 98 4.25 10.26 -8.41
N MET A 99 3.86 9.06 -7.95
CA MET A 99 2.70 8.35 -8.48
C MET A 99 1.43 9.19 -8.36
N ALA A 100 1.22 9.88 -7.23
CA ALA A 100 0.07 10.75 -7.04
C ALA A 100 0.01 11.89 -8.07
N VAL A 101 1.15 12.50 -8.38
CA VAL A 101 1.25 13.54 -9.43
C VAL A 101 0.87 12.98 -10.80
N HIS A 102 1.30 11.76 -11.12
CA HIS A 102 0.96 11.13 -12.39
C HIS A 102 -0.52 10.71 -12.47
N VAL A 103 -1.11 10.26 -11.37
CA VAL A 103 -2.55 9.98 -11.28
C VAL A 103 -3.38 11.22 -11.62
N HIS A 104 -2.97 12.42 -11.16
CA HIS A 104 -3.68 13.65 -11.45
C HIS A 104 -3.81 13.94 -12.96
N HIS A 105 -2.80 13.57 -13.76
CA HIS A 105 -2.84 13.72 -15.21
C HIS A 105 -3.67 12.63 -15.92
N GLY A 106 -4.10 11.61 -15.19
CA GLY A 106 -4.94 10.53 -15.70
C GLY A 106 -4.28 9.62 -16.74
N LEU A 107 -5.11 8.75 -17.32
CA LEU A 107 -4.72 7.85 -18.40
C LEU A 107 -4.39 8.65 -19.68
N GLY A 108 -3.30 8.29 -20.35
CA GLY A 108 -2.81 8.96 -21.57
C GLY A 108 -1.94 10.21 -21.35
N GLY A 109 -2.03 10.85 -20.17
CA GLY A 109 -1.19 11.99 -19.80
C GLY A 109 -0.09 11.65 -18.79
N GLY A 110 -0.43 10.91 -17.73
CA GLY A 110 0.51 10.55 -16.64
C GLY A 110 0.97 9.09 -16.65
N ASP A 111 0.49 8.28 -17.59
CA ASP A 111 0.64 6.83 -17.57
C ASP A 111 2.10 6.35 -17.67
N VAL A 112 2.94 6.96 -18.53
CA VAL A 112 4.38 6.64 -18.60
C VAL A 112 5.07 6.86 -17.25
N GLY A 113 4.85 8.03 -16.64
CA GLY A 113 5.48 8.38 -15.37
C GLY A 113 5.00 7.48 -14.24
N PHE A 114 3.70 7.18 -14.21
CA PHE A 114 3.12 6.23 -13.27
C PHE A 114 3.78 4.84 -13.40
N ALA A 115 3.95 4.34 -14.62
CA ALA A 115 4.57 3.04 -14.87
C ALA A 115 6.02 2.98 -14.38
N LEU A 116 6.79 4.05 -14.62
CA LEU A 116 8.16 4.17 -14.13
C LEU A 116 8.23 4.22 -12.60
N CYS A 117 7.34 5.00 -11.95
CA CYS A 117 7.27 5.06 -10.50
C CYS A 117 6.90 3.71 -9.89
N TYR A 118 5.90 3.01 -10.44
CA TYR A 118 5.50 1.69 -9.96
C TYR A 118 6.64 0.67 -10.13
N ALA A 119 7.31 0.65 -11.28
CA ALA A 119 8.47 -0.19 -11.53
C ALA A 119 9.63 0.12 -10.55
N ALA A 120 9.88 1.41 -10.26
CA ALA A 120 10.90 1.83 -9.31
C ALA A 120 10.57 1.36 -7.88
N PHE A 121 9.32 1.52 -7.44
CA PHE A 121 8.86 1.03 -6.13
C PHE A 121 9.04 -0.49 -6.01
N ARG A 122 8.60 -1.24 -7.02
CA ARG A 122 8.75 -2.70 -7.06
C ARG A 122 10.21 -3.13 -7.08
N GLY A 123 11.05 -2.45 -7.86
CA GLY A 123 12.49 -2.69 -7.89
C GLY A 123 13.15 -2.47 -6.53
N LEU A 124 12.74 -1.41 -5.82
CA LEU A 124 13.22 -1.11 -4.47
C LEU A 124 12.80 -2.18 -3.46
N LEU A 125 11.54 -2.63 -3.52
CA LEU A 125 11.04 -3.72 -2.69
C LEU A 125 11.79 -5.02 -2.98
N VAL A 126 12.06 -5.35 -4.24
CA VAL A 126 12.88 -6.52 -4.62
C VAL A 126 14.29 -6.40 -4.05
N LEU A 127 14.91 -5.22 -4.13
CA LEU A 127 16.23 -4.97 -3.55
C LEU A 127 16.24 -5.20 -2.04
N GLN A 128 15.25 -4.67 -1.32
CA GLN A 128 15.08 -4.88 0.12
C GLN A 128 14.98 -6.37 0.47
N TYR A 129 14.13 -7.14 -0.25
CA TYR A 129 14.04 -8.59 -0.04
C TYR A 129 15.36 -9.30 -0.32
N GLN A 130 16.12 -8.88 -1.34
CA GLN A 130 17.43 -9.47 -1.64
C GLN A 130 18.47 -9.19 -0.55
N ILE A 131 18.51 -7.96 -0.04
CA ILE A 131 19.33 -7.58 1.11
C ILE A 131 18.94 -8.44 2.31
N ALA A 132 17.64 -8.57 2.61
CA ALA A 132 17.16 -9.40 3.70
C ALA A 132 17.49 -10.89 3.53
N GLY A 133 17.45 -11.42 2.30
CA GLY A 133 17.85 -12.79 1.97
C GLY A 133 19.34 -13.06 2.07
N TYR A 134 20.17 -12.03 1.85
CA TYR A 134 21.61 -12.11 2.07
C TYR A 134 21.95 -12.28 3.56
N TYR A 135 21.30 -11.50 4.42
CA TYR A 135 21.55 -11.56 5.87
C TYR A 135 20.80 -12.69 6.60
N ASN A 136 19.70 -13.20 6.05
CA ASN A 136 18.91 -14.28 6.65
C ASN A 136 18.81 -15.48 5.68
N PRO A 137 19.71 -16.47 5.76
CA PRO A 137 19.71 -17.59 4.82
C PRO A 137 18.42 -18.42 4.80
N THR A 138 17.65 -18.40 5.90
CA THR A 138 16.35 -19.08 6.02
C THR A 138 15.28 -18.49 5.10
N THR A 139 15.41 -17.23 4.67
CA THR A 139 14.42 -16.56 3.81
C THR A 139 14.72 -16.71 2.31
N LYS A 140 15.84 -17.33 1.93
CA LYS A 140 16.29 -17.46 0.53
C LYS A 140 15.23 -18.01 -0.41
N GLY A 141 14.45 -19.01 0.03
CA GLY A 141 13.38 -19.59 -0.77
C GLY A 141 12.28 -18.57 -1.09
N LEU A 142 11.83 -17.81 -0.09
CA LEU A 142 10.84 -16.75 -0.23
C LEU A 142 11.37 -15.62 -1.12
N VAL A 143 12.58 -15.13 -0.81
CA VAL A 143 13.24 -14.04 -1.53
C VAL A 143 13.41 -14.40 -3.00
N SER A 144 13.91 -15.60 -3.34
CA SER A 144 14.06 -16.02 -4.72
C SER A 144 12.73 -16.02 -5.49
N ARG A 145 11.64 -16.50 -4.87
CA ARG A 145 10.31 -16.50 -5.50
C ARG A 145 9.76 -15.08 -5.69
N TYR A 146 9.88 -14.23 -4.67
CA TYR A 146 9.43 -12.84 -4.75
C TYR A 146 10.24 -12.03 -5.75
N SER A 147 11.56 -12.17 -5.75
CA SER A 147 12.43 -11.50 -6.71
C SER A 147 12.17 -11.95 -8.15
N LEU A 148 11.87 -13.23 -8.39
CA LEU A 148 11.49 -13.70 -9.72
C LEU A 148 10.15 -13.11 -10.16
N GLY A 149 9.11 -13.23 -9.34
CA GLY A 149 7.77 -12.77 -9.66
C GLY A 149 7.68 -11.25 -9.80
N PHE A 150 8.07 -10.51 -8.76
CA PHE A 150 8.07 -9.05 -8.79
C PHE A 150 9.11 -8.50 -9.78
N GLY A 151 10.25 -9.17 -9.97
CA GLY A 151 11.22 -8.80 -11.01
C GLY A 151 10.64 -8.91 -12.43
N LEU A 152 9.88 -9.96 -12.71
CA LEU A 152 9.17 -10.09 -13.99
C LEU A 152 8.12 -8.98 -14.17
N SER A 153 7.39 -8.64 -13.10
CA SER A 153 6.47 -7.50 -13.12
C SER A 153 7.21 -6.19 -13.45
N VAL A 154 8.34 -5.91 -12.79
CA VAL A 154 9.17 -4.72 -13.07
C VAL A 154 9.53 -4.63 -14.55
N LEU A 155 9.95 -5.74 -15.16
CA LEU A 155 10.29 -5.77 -16.59
C LEU A 155 9.09 -5.46 -17.49
N LEU A 156 7.89 -5.97 -17.15
CA LEU A 156 6.67 -5.65 -17.90
C LEU A 156 6.30 -4.18 -17.77
N TRP A 157 6.39 -3.60 -16.58
CA TRP A 157 6.10 -2.19 -16.34
C TRP A 157 7.09 -1.27 -17.05
N LEU A 158 8.39 -1.57 -17.01
CA LEU A 158 9.41 -0.84 -17.78
C LEU A 158 9.20 -0.99 -19.28
N GLY A 159 8.93 -2.21 -19.76
CA GLY A 159 8.64 -2.48 -21.17
C GLY A 159 7.39 -1.75 -21.66
N SER A 160 6.40 -1.55 -20.78
CA SER A 160 5.14 -0.87 -21.11
C SER A 160 5.33 0.59 -21.56
N VAL A 161 6.44 1.24 -21.16
CA VAL A 161 6.77 2.61 -21.57
C VAL A 161 6.94 2.72 -23.09
N PHE A 162 7.48 1.69 -23.73
CA PHE A 162 7.71 1.68 -25.18
C PHE A 162 6.49 1.27 -26.00
N VAL A 163 5.38 0.93 -25.33
CA VAL A 163 4.16 0.48 -25.97
C VAL A 163 3.12 1.61 -25.96
N PRO A 164 2.47 1.93 -27.10
CA PRO A 164 1.44 2.96 -27.14
C PRO A 164 0.17 2.53 -26.42
N THR A 165 -0.60 3.50 -25.93
CA THR A 165 -1.96 3.26 -25.41
C THR A 165 -2.91 2.81 -26.53
N PRO A 166 -3.84 1.88 -26.29
CA PRO A 166 -4.20 1.27 -25.00
C PRO A 166 -3.42 0.00 -24.66
N TRP A 167 -2.56 -0.50 -25.56
CA TRP A 167 -1.85 -1.78 -25.39
C TRP A 167 -0.92 -1.81 -24.16
N ARG A 168 -0.40 -0.63 -23.76
CA ARG A 168 0.31 -0.43 -22.49
C ARG A 168 -0.44 -1.01 -21.28
N TYR A 169 -1.75 -0.80 -21.21
CA TYR A 169 -2.57 -1.23 -20.08
C TYR A 169 -2.72 -2.75 -20.00
N LEU A 170 -2.58 -3.46 -21.13
CA LEU A 170 -2.53 -4.93 -21.12
C LEU A 170 -1.26 -5.42 -20.41
N LEU A 171 -0.12 -4.76 -20.63
CA LEU A 171 1.13 -5.07 -19.93
C LEU A 171 1.04 -4.75 -18.44
N TRP A 172 0.35 -3.67 -18.07
CA TRP A 172 0.08 -3.36 -16.67
C TRP A 172 -0.76 -4.44 -16.01
N MET A 173 -1.86 -4.86 -16.65
CA MET A 173 -2.68 -5.95 -16.13
C MET A 173 -1.89 -7.25 -16.00
N ALA A 174 -1.05 -7.59 -16.98
CA ALA A 174 -0.17 -8.76 -16.88
C ALA A 174 0.81 -8.65 -15.71
N GLY A 175 1.46 -7.50 -15.54
CA GLY A 175 2.36 -7.23 -14.41
C GLY A 175 1.63 -7.31 -13.06
N LEU A 176 0.44 -6.73 -12.96
CA LEU A 176 -0.41 -6.80 -11.76
C LEU A 176 -0.84 -8.23 -11.45
N LEU A 177 -1.23 -9.03 -12.44
CA LEU A 177 -1.59 -10.43 -12.23
C LEU A 177 -0.41 -11.25 -11.72
N ILE A 178 0.80 -10.98 -12.22
CA ILE A 178 2.02 -11.60 -11.70
C ILE A 178 2.27 -11.15 -10.26
N ASP A 179 2.16 -9.85 -9.99
CA ASP A 179 2.35 -9.28 -8.67
C ASP A 179 1.37 -9.87 -7.64
N LEU A 180 0.08 -9.96 -7.98
CA LEU A 180 -0.96 -10.54 -7.13
C LEU A 180 -0.80 -12.07 -6.99
N GLY A 181 -0.39 -12.75 -8.06
CA GLY A 181 -0.16 -14.19 -8.07
C GLY A 181 1.09 -14.63 -7.31
N THR A 182 2.12 -13.77 -7.24
CA THR A 182 3.42 -14.12 -6.65
C THR A 182 3.30 -14.56 -5.19
N PRO A 183 2.63 -13.84 -4.27
CA PRO A 183 2.41 -14.32 -2.91
C PRO A 183 1.59 -15.61 -2.81
N LEU A 184 0.60 -15.80 -3.70
CA LEU A 184 -0.26 -17.00 -3.70
C LEU A 184 0.54 -18.26 -4.06
N THR A 185 1.48 -18.15 -5.00
CA THR A 185 2.38 -19.27 -5.35
C THR A 185 3.42 -19.57 -4.26
N ALA A 186 3.69 -18.61 -3.38
CA ALA A 186 4.67 -18.74 -2.30
C ALA A 186 4.07 -19.19 -0.96
N GLY A 187 2.80 -19.62 -0.92
CA GLY A 187 2.07 -19.87 0.33
C GLY A 187 2.81 -20.71 1.38
N ARG A 188 3.47 -21.82 0.98
CA ARG A 188 4.28 -22.64 1.91
C ARG A 188 5.49 -21.90 2.48
N LEU A 189 6.11 -21.03 1.69
CA LEU A 189 7.30 -20.24 2.08
C LEU A 189 6.90 -19.05 2.96
N VAL A 190 5.73 -18.46 2.71
CA VAL A 190 5.14 -17.41 3.54
C VAL A 190 4.86 -17.94 4.95
N VAL A 191 4.39 -19.18 5.08
CA VAL A 191 4.19 -19.83 6.39
C VAL A 191 5.51 -20.11 7.12
N GLN A 192 6.61 -20.38 6.38
CA GLN A 192 7.93 -20.59 6.99
C GLN A 192 8.57 -19.29 7.49
N VAL A 193 8.20 -18.16 6.88
CA VAL A 193 8.66 -16.82 7.25
C VAL A 193 7.43 -15.93 7.38
N PRO A 194 6.61 -16.11 8.42
CA PRO A 194 5.36 -15.37 8.56
C PRO A 194 5.62 -13.88 8.79
N PRO A 195 4.77 -12.98 8.29
CA PRO A 195 4.74 -11.61 8.79
C PRO A 195 4.16 -11.63 10.22
N SER A 196 4.43 -10.58 11.01
CA SER A 196 3.86 -10.50 12.37
C SER A 196 2.33 -10.53 12.36
N PHE A 197 1.75 -11.44 13.13
CA PHE A 197 0.29 -11.61 13.22
C PHE A 197 -0.37 -10.55 14.10
N THR A 198 0.41 -9.87 14.94
CA THR A 198 -0.07 -8.80 15.82
C THR A 198 -0.03 -7.45 15.10
N HIS A 199 1.04 -7.16 14.36
CA HIS A 199 1.23 -5.83 13.75
C HIS A 199 0.50 -5.65 12.42
N VAL A 200 0.28 -6.71 11.63
CA VAL A 200 -0.46 -6.56 10.36
C VAL A 200 -1.89 -6.06 10.60
N PRO A 201 -2.71 -6.66 11.49
CA PRO A 201 -4.04 -6.13 11.79
C PRO A 201 -4.01 -4.70 12.35
N GLU A 202 -3.03 -4.39 13.21
CA GLU A 202 -2.84 -3.03 13.74
C GLU A 202 -2.60 -2.01 12.62
N ARG A 203 -1.69 -2.33 11.69
CA ARG A 203 -1.35 -1.48 10.53
C ARG A 203 -2.56 -1.28 9.62
N VAL A 204 -3.30 -2.35 9.32
CA VAL A 204 -4.52 -2.25 8.49
C VAL A 204 -5.58 -1.43 9.20
N GLY A 205 -5.78 -1.58 10.51
CA GLY A 205 -6.73 -0.77 11.28
C GLY A 205 -6.37 0.72 11.29
N LEU A 206 -5.11 1.04 11.55
CA LEU A 206 -4.61 2.42 11.51
C LEU A 206 -4.75 3.03 10.11
N PHE A 207 -4.36 2.30 9.08
CA PHE A 207 -4.52 2.73 7.69
C PHE A 207 -5.99 2.99 7.35
N THR A 208 -6.89 2.06 7.71
CA THR A 208 -8.34 2.22 7.51
C THR A 208 -8.88 3.47 8.20
N ILE A 209 -8.46 3.77 9.44
CA ILE A 209 -8.86 5.01 10.13
C ILE A 209 -8.42 6.24 9.35
N ILE A 210 -7.18 6.28 8.86
CA ILE A 210 -6.66 7.44 8.12
C ILE A 210 -7.40 7.60 6.78
N VAL A 211 -7.69 6.50 6.07
CA VAL A 211 -8.50 6.52 4.83
C VAL A 211 -9.93 7.00 5.08
N LEU A 212 -10.57 6.53 6.16
CA LEU A 212 -11.89 7.03 6.56
C LEU A 212 -11.85 8.52 6.90
N GLY A 213 -10.74 9.00 7.47
CA GLY A 213 -10.47 10.42 7.66
C GLY A 213 -10.52 11.21 6.33
N GLU A 214 -9.96 10.68 5.24
CA GLU A 214 -10.05 11.32 3.93
C GLU A 214 -11.49 11.38 3.39
N ALA A 215 -12.32 10.36 3.66
CA ALA A 215 -13.74 10.41 3.30
C ALA A 215 -14.47 11.54 4.05
N VAL A 216 -14.18 11.72 5.34
CA VAL A 216 -14.70 12.84 6.15
C VAL A 216 -14.24 14.19 5.58
N VAL A 217 -12.95 14.31 5.23
CA VAL A 217 -12.40 15.52 4.58
C VAL A 217 -13.10 15.78 3.25
N GLY A 218 -13.40 14.75 2.46
CA GLY A 218 -14.17 14.86 1.22
C GLY A 218 -15.56 15.48 1.42
N VAL A 219 -16.28 15.05 2.47
CA VAL A 219 -17.59 15.64 2.82
C VAL A 219 -17.45 17.12 3.20
N VAL A 220 -16.46 17.46 4.03
CA VAL A 220 -16.21 18.84 4.46
C VAL A 220 -15.84 19.74 3.28
N ARG A 221 -14.97 19.27 2.38
CA ARG A 221 -14.62 20.00 1.13
C ARG A 221 -15.83 20.21 0.24
N GLY A 222 -16.70 19.20 0.11
CA GLY A 222 -17.94 19.29 -0.66
C GLY A 222 -18.89 20.36 -0.14
N LEU A 223 -19.05 20.44 1.18
CA LEU A 223 -19.88 21.47 1.84
C LEU A 223 -19.34 22.88 1.66
N GLY A 224 -18.02 23.07 1.69
CA GLY A 224 -17.40 24.40 1.59
C GLY A 224 -17.68 25.14 0.28
N ASN A 225 -18.11 24.42 -0.77
CA ASN A 225 -18.38 24.98 -2.10
C ASN A 225 -19.88 25.17 -2.39
N LEU A 226 -20.77 24.93 -1.41
CA LEU A 226 -22.21 24.97 -1.58
C LEU A 226 -22.85 26.01 -0.67
N ASP A 227 -23.95 26.61 -1.14
CA ASP A 227 -24.84 27.37 -0.26
C ASP A 227 -25.49 26.43 0.77
N TRP A 228 -25.64 26.92 1.99
CA TRP A 228 -26.30 26.18 3.07
C TRP A 228 -27.78 25.96 2.73
N THR A 229 -28.07 24.76 2.23
CA THR A 229 -29.40 24.28 1.91
C THR A 229 -29.66 22.99 2.68
N LEU A 230 -30.93 22.70 2.99
CA LEU A 230 -31.32 21.46 3.66
C LEU A 230 -30.82 20.21 2.90
N ALA A 231 -30.77 20.28 1.56
CA ALA A 231 -30.25 19.19 0.73
C ALA A 231 -28.74 18.99 0.93
N ALA A 232 -27.95 20.07 1.00
CA ALA A 232 -26.51 19.99 1.24
C ALA A 232 -26.20 19.42 2.63
N GLU A 233 -26.93 19.87 3.66
CA GLU A 233 -26.82 19.36 5.03
C GLU A 233 -27.13 17.88 5.12
N MET A 234 -28.26 17.44 4.55
CA MET A 234 -28.64 16.03 4.52
C MET A 234 -27.63 15.16 3.78
N THR A 235 -27.08 15.66 2.68
CA THR A 235 -26.04 14.94 1.92
C THR A 235 -24.78 14.74 2.75
N ALA A 236 -24.36 15.76 3.50
CA ALA A 236 -23.21 15.66 4.38
C ALA A 236 -23.44 14.72 5.57
N VAL A 237 -24.61 14.78 6.20
CA VAL A 237 -24.98 13.85 7.28
C VAL A 237 -24.96 12.40 6.78
N LEU A 238 -25.53 12.13 5.60
CA LEU A 238 -25.51 10.81 5.00
C LEU A 238 -24.09 10.36 4.63
N GLY A 239 -23.27 11.25 4.08
CA GLY A 239 -21.87 10.97 3.77
C GLY A 239 -21.05 10.59 5.02
N LEU A 240 -21.21 11.35 6.11
CA LEU A 240 -20.59 11.04 7.40
C LEU A 240 -21.14 9.75 8.02
N ALA A 241 -22.45 9.50 7.90
CA ALA A 241 -23.07 8.27 8.38
C ALA A 241 -22.50 7.04 7.64
N ILE A 242 -22.25 7.13 6.33
CA ILE A 242 -21.59 6.04 5.58
C ILE A 242 -20.18 5.79 6.12
N ALA A 243 -19.37 6.83 6.29
CA ALA A 243 -18.02 6.68 6.84
C ALA A 243 -18.05 6.07 8.26
N PHE A 244 -18.99 6.50 9.09
CA PHE A 244 -19.19 5.95 10.44
C PHE A 244 -19.65 4.48 10.42
N CYS A 245 -20.59 4.11 9.54
CA CYS A 245 -21.03 2.72 9.41
C CYS A 245 -19.90 1.81 8.90
N LEU A 246 -19.05 2.28 7.97
CA LEU A 246 -17.89 1.53 7.51
C LEU A 246 -16.85 1.34 8.62
N TRP A 247 -16.60 2.39 9.41
CA TRP A 247 -15.78 2.29 10.61
C TRP A 247 -16.33 1.24 11.57
N TRP A 248 -17.63 1.33 11.90
CA TRP A 248 -18.31 0.43 12.82
C TRP A 248 -18.22 -1.02 12.36
N LEU A 249 -18.59 -1.30 11.10
CA LEU A 249 -18.54 -2.65 10.53
C LEU A 249 -17.13 -3.23 10.53
N TYR A 250 -16.12 -2.42 10.21
CA TYR A 250 -14.74 -2.88 10.19
C TYR A 250 -14.25 -3.25 11.59
N PHE A 251 -14.34 -2.33 12.56
CA PHE A 251 -13.76 -2.56 13.89
C PHE A 251 -14.54 -3.59 14.72
N ASP A 252 -15.87 -3.65 14.63
CA ASP A 252 -16.63 -4.73 15.29
C ASP A 252 -16.28 -6.11 14.72
N SER A 253 -16.06 -6.22 13.40
CA SER A 253 -15.72 -7.50 12.77
C SER A 253 -14.28 -7.96 13.06
N VAL A 254 -13.35 -7.01 13.14
CA VAL A 254 -11.93 -7.29 13.42
C VAL A 254 -11.74 -7.60 14.91
N ASP A 255 -12.41 -6.88 15.81
CA ASP A 255 -12.40 -7.16 17.25
C ASP A 255 -13.19 -8.44 17.61
N GLY A 256 -14.17 -8.83 16.78
CA GLY A 256 -14.96 -10.06 16.90
C GLY A 256 -14.32 -11.32 16.29
N SER A 257 -13.12 -11.22 15.72
CA SER A 257 -12.38 -12.33 15.11
C SER A 257 -12.05 -13.45 16.13
N PRO A 258 -12.01 -14.75 15.72
CA PRO A 258 -11.74 -15.90 16.60
C PRO A 258 -10.41 -15.87 17.38
N LEU A 259 -9.59 -14.83 17.25
CA LEU A 259 -8.36 -14.62 18.01
C LEU A 259 -8.57 -14.61 19.54
N ARG A 260 -9.80 -14.43 20.03
CA ARG A 260 -10.15 -14.64 21.45
C ARG A 260 -10.42 -16.10 21.84
N SER A 261 -10.68 -17.03 20.93
CA SER A 261 -10.92 -18.44 21.29
C SER A 261 -9.63 -19.23 21.60
N MET A 262 -8.47 -18.57 21.57
CA MET A 262 -7.17 -19.11 21.95
C MET A 262 -6.52 -18.35 23.13
N ARG A 263 -7.27 -17.49 23.83
CA ARG A 263 -6.84 -16.93 25.13
C ARG A 263 -7.51 -17.68 26.28
#